data_AF-A0AB39QIZ2-F1
#
_entry.id   AF-A0AB39QIZ2-F1
#
_cell.length_a   1.000
_cell.length_b   1.000
_cell.length_c   1.000
_cell.angle_alpha   90.00
_cell.angle_beta   90.00
_cell.angle_gamma   90.00
#
_symmetry.space_group_name_H-M   'P 1'
#
loop_
_entity.id
_entity.type
_entity.pdbx_description
1 polymer ?
#
loop_
_entity_poly.entity_id
_entity_poly.type
_entity_poly.pdbx_seq_one_letter_code
_entity_poly.pdbx_strand_id
1 'polypeptide(L)'
;MSGRVRGGDRFASSVLDTWATMFVDPERAEHAAAALHRLEGRRRALGDVLRVHKAIPQFQYGLDQLAISGPQAHRARAAAAKSWHAAEAGRLDDHLRLLRSELAWLAGQPEVAGAGLAVIKGFNNARFYVDPSPRWSRDIDVYVPDWAACLAVVRLLRERGYVFDEEECPWFKAEFEHGRTEYGQLFLVRVDGARFSRVDIHFGTYSVGAGDYLDFPLTDFYEPVAPDLGYQGVNPTGTLLVMFAHALSDGYVSVKDANDTVSLALTRDDVDFGRLAREIRRHSLEPQALLLADHLTRLYRDPRVGGFARSLRRAAGGGRTSPLWRMHDRNWHRRAAVNAVHAYRSALRRRRGPLVAARRAGQCAVFYNRRLSVTLSDRTLPQRLLVRLMARTDLTRWRLRSDACPTMIHTGHPALTGVAPDTSATPDGSATGLPRLRPTPATGVRVGGTFPDRQLVAIGDDVFLCSWDQVVSSRDAALAKHLASLQGATAPRKEKPADD
;
A
#
# COMPACT_ATOMS: atom_id res chain seq x y z
N MET A 1 -12.31 -0.63 -43.73
CA MET A 1 -13.06 -1.68 -43.04
C MET A 1 -12.19 -2.30 -41.95
N SER A 2 -12.73 -2.32 -40.73
CA SER A 2 -12.38 -3.14 -39.54
C SER A 2 -10.94 -3.62 -39.30
N GLY A 3 -10.35 -3.13 -38.20
CA GLY A 3 -9.23 -3.78 -37.49
C GLY A 3 -9.36 -3.54 -35.99
N ARG A 4 -9.55 -4.63 -35.23
CA ARG A 4 -9.96 -4.72 -33.82
C ARG A 4 -9.08 -3.92 -32.84
N VAL A 5 -9.71 -3.05 -32.04
CA VAL A 5 -9.15 -2.56 -30.75
C VAL A 5 -9.73 -3.42 -29.61
N ARG A 6 -8.84 -4.04 -28.82
CA ARG A 6 -9.14 -5.01 -27.75
C ARG A 6 -9.87 -4.36 -26.58
N GLY A 7 -11.06 -4.89 -26.25
CA GLY A 7 -11.99 -4.41 -25.23
C GLY A 7 -11.65 -4.73 -23.77
N GLY A 8 -10.40 -4.55 -23.34
CA GLY A 8 -9.99 -4.76 -21.95
C GLY A 8 -10.17 -3.53 -21.04
N ASP A 9 -9.89 -2.33 -21.55
CA ASP A 9 -9.67 -1.15 -20.70
C ASP A 9 -10.91 -0.30 -20.42
N ARG A 10 -12.03 -0.51 -21.13
CA ARG A 10 -13.30 0.18 -20.82
C ARG A 10 -14.10 -0.47 -19.68
N PHE A 11 -13.74 -1.69 -19.31
CA PHE A 11 -14.52 -2.52 -18.38
C PHE A 11 -14.29 -2.18 -16.91
N ALA A 12 -13.05 -1.85 -16.54
CA ALA A 12 -12.71 -1.48 -15.15
C ALA A 12 -13.13 -0.04 -14.80
N SER A 13 -13.23 0.85 -15.80
CA SER A 13 -13.83 2.17 -15.62
C SER A 13 -15.35 2.06 -15.45
N SER A 14 -16.04 1.20 -16.21
CA SER A 14 -17.51 1.19 -16.17
C SER A 14 -18.08 0.72 -14.84
N VAL A 15 -17.57 -0.35 -14.21
CA VAL A 15 -18.18 -0.88 -12.97
C VAL A 15 -18.03 0.08 -11.79
N LEU A 16 -16.94 0.84 -11.70
CA LEU A 16 -16.67 1.74 -10.57
C LEU A 16 -17.18 3.17 -10.82
N ASP A 17 -17.20 3.60 -12.08
CA ASP A 17 -18.06 4.71 -12.50
C ASP A 17 -19.52 4.36 -12.15
N THR A 18 -19.98 3.11 -12.31
CA THR A 18 -21.37 2.73 -11.97
C THR A 18 -21.73 3.01 -10.51
N TRP A 19 -20.86 2.77 -9.52
CA TRP A 19 -21.21 2.96 -8.10
C TRP A 19 -21.28 4.44 -7.68
N ALA A 20 -20.41 5.29 -8.23
CA ALA A 20 -20.50 6.74 -8.04
C ALA A 20 -21.59 7.37 -8.93
N THR A 21 -21.90 6.79 -10.09
CA THR A 21 -22.88 7.30 -11.05
C THR A 21 -24.30 6.85 -10.73
N MET A 22 -24.50 5.69 -10.09
CA MET A 22 -25.80 5.18 -9.63
C MET A 22 -26.53 6.13 -8.67
N PHE A 23 -25.80 7.05 -8.04
CA PHE A 23 -26.35 8.06 -7.12
C PHE A 23 -26.34 9.48 -7.70
N VAL A 24 -25.76 9.71 -8.88
CA VAL A 24 -25.47 11.06 -9.40
C VAL A 24 -26.08 11.33 -10.79
N ASP A 25 -26.30 10.31 -11.63
CA ASP A 25 -26.81 10.49 -13.01
C ASP A 25 -27.64 9.27 -13.48
N PRO A 26 -28.98 9.40 -13.61
CA PRO A 26 -29.89 8.29 -13.93
C PRO A 26 -29.64 7.62 -15.28
N GLU A 27 -29.33 8.37 -16.34
CA GLU A 27 -29.20 7.85 -17.71
C GLU A 27 -27.93 7.01 -17.89
N ARG A 28 -26.85 7.38 -17.20
CA ARG A 28 -25.62 6.57 -17.18
C ARG A 28 -25.76 5.27 -16.38
N ALA A 29 -26.62 5.25 -15.36
CA ALA A 29 -26.88 4.06 -14.55
C ALA A 29 -27.60 2.95 -15.34
N GLU A 30 -28.51 3.31 -16.24
CA GLU A 30 -29.20 2.35 -17.12
C GLU A 30 -28.27 1.74 -18.17
N HIS A 31 -27.41 2.54 -18.79
CA HIS A 31 -26.39 2.03 -19.71
C HIS A 31 -25.40 1.09 -19.02
N ALA A 32 -25.00 1.39 -17.78
CA ALA A 32 -24.13 0.54 -16.99
C ALA A 32 -24.81 -0.78 -16.56
N ALA A 33 -26.09 -0.75 -16.19
CA ALA A 33 -26.88 -1.94 -15.86
C ALA A 33 -27.08 -2.87 -17.07
N ALA A 34 -27.31 -2.31 -18.25
CA ALA A 34 -27.38 -3.07 -19.51
C ALA A 34 -26.05 -3.71 -19.91
N ALA A 35 -24.92 -3.13 -19.48
CA ALA A 35 -23.60 -3.73 -19.62
C ALA A 35 -23.32 -4.81 -18.56
N LEU A 36 -23.85 -4.65 -17.33
CA LEU A 36 -23.72 -5.59 -16.23
C LEU A 36 -24.38 -6.95 -16.50
N HIS A 37 -25.52 -6.95 -17.20
CA HIS A 37 -26.24 -8.17 -17.56
C HIS A 37 -25.45 -9.11 -18.51
N ARG A 38 -24.41 -8.61 -19.19
CA ARG A 38 -23.62 -9.37 -20.18
C ARG A 38 -22.40 -10.10 -19.59
N LEU A 39 -22.23 -10.14 -18.26
CA LEU A 39 -20.97 -10.48 -17.59
C LEU A 39 -21.02 -11.68 -16.63
N GLU A 40 -22.01 -12.55 -16.79
CA GLU A 40 -22.27 -13.69 -15.92
C GLU A 40 -21.04 -14.60 -15.67
N GLY A 41 -20.05 -14.63 -16.58
CA GLY A 41 -18.81 -15.38 -16.42
C GLY A 41 -17.72 -14.77 -15.51
N ARG A 42 -17.87 -13.55 -14.99
CA ARG A 42 -16.84 -12.86 -14.15
C ARG A 42 -17.27 -12.64 -12.68
N ARG A 43 -18.19 -13.47 -12.20
CA ARG A 43 -18.84 -13.35 -10.89
C ARG A 43 -17.88 -13.38 -9.68
N ARG A 44 -16.75 -14.09 -9.78
CA ARG A 44 -15.77 -14.24 -8.68
C ARG A 44 -14.95 -12.96 -8.45
N ALA A 45 -14.37 -12.39 -9.51
CA ALA A 45 -13.66 -11.11 -9.45
C ALA A 45 -14.59 -9.94 -9.09
N LEU A 46 -15.85 -9.97 -9.56
CA LEU A 46 -16.86 -9.01 -9.14
C LEU A 46 -17.19 -9.17 -7.65
N GLY A 47 -17.27 -10.39 -7.12
CA GLY A 47 -17.48 -10.65 -5.70
C GLY A 47 -16.40 -10.07 -4.79
N ASP A 48 -15.14 -10.12 -5.21
CA ASP A 48 -14.00 -9.59 -4.45
C ASP A 48 -13.90 -8.06 -4.54
N VAL A 49 -14.11 -7.50 -5.74
CA VAL A 49 -14.24 -6.05 -5.94
C VAL A 49 -15.40 -5.51 -5.12
N LEU A 50 -16.55 -6.18 -5.14
CA LEU A 50 -17.68 -5.79 -4.32
C LEU A 50 -17.30 -5.86 -2.84
N ARG A 51 -16.74 -6.96 -2.33
CA ARG A 51 -16.31 -7.14 -0.92
C ARG A 51 -15.39 -6.01 -0.42
N VAL A 52 -14.43 -5.58 -1.23
CA VAL A 52 -13.50 -4.48 -0.91
C VAL A 52 -14.19 -3.11 -0.88
N HIS A 53 -15.30 -2.94 -1.59
CA HIS A 53 -15.98 -1.66 -1.75
C HIS A 53 -17.26 -1.48 -0.92
N LYS A 54 -17.64 -2.44 -0.07
CA LYS A 54 -18.94 -2.47 0.61
C LYS A 54 -19.02 -1.69 1.91
N ALA A 55 -17.91 -1.17 2.40
CA ALA A 55 -17.86 -0.59 3.72
C ALA A 55 -17.92 0.95 3.60
N ILE A 56 -19.13 1.51 3.57
CA ILE A 56 -19.32 2.90 3.18
C ILE A 56 -20.43 3.60 4.03
N PRO A 57 -20.08 4.60 4.86
CA PRO A 57 -21.02 5.53 5.48
C PRO A 57 -21.79 6.36 4.44
N GLN A 58 -21.17 6.73 3.30
CA GLN A 58 -21.86 7.25 2.10
C GLN A 58 -22.95 6.31 1.59
N PHE A 59 -22.79 5.00 1.74
CA PHE A 59 -23.77 4.02 1.28
C PHE A 59 -24.89 3.90 2.29
N GLN A 60 -24.63 3.76 3.60
CA GLN A 60 -25.71 3.74 4.58
C GLN A 60 -26.50 5.06 4.59
N TYR A 61 -25.83 6.21 4.67
CA TYR A 61 -26.47 7.52 4.58
C TYR A 61 -27.18 7.73 3.23
N GLY A 62 -26.55 7.37 2.12
CA GLY A 62 -27.14 7.48 0.78
C GLY A 62 -28.31 6.51 0.54
N LEU A 63 -28.25 5.29 1.08
CA LEU A 63 -29.32 4.31 1.04
C LEU A 63 -30.49 4.72 1.90
N ASP A 64 -30.23 5.31 3.07
CA ASP A 64 -31.29 5.83 3.94
C ASP A 64 -31.96 7.04 3.29
N GLN A 65 -31.18 7.97 2.74
CA GLN A 65 -31.73 9.10 1.97
C GLN A 65 -32.51 8.64 0.72
N LEU A 66 -31.99 7.68 -0.06
CA LEU A 66 -32.70 7.12 -1.22
C LEU A 66 -33.93 6.29 -0.84
N ALA A 67 -33.90 5.58 0.30
CA ALA A 67 -35.06 4.85 0.82
C ALA A 67 -36.18 5.81 1.22
N ILE A 68 -35.82 6.97 1.78
CA ILE A 68 -36.75 8.01 2.22
C ILE A 68 -37.28 8.84 1.04
N SER A 69 -36.45 9.17 0.04
CA SER A 69 -36.76 10.22 -0.95
C SER A 69 -36.61 9.81 -2.43
N GLY A 70 -36.13 8.59 -2.73
CA GLY A 70 -35.82 8.16 -4.09
C GLY A 70 -36.97 7.45 -4.83
N PRO A 71 -36.93 7.36 -6.17
CA PRO A 71 -37.87 6.56 -6.97
C PRO A 71 -37.89 5.07 -6.56
N GLN A 72 -38.97 4.35 -6.89
CA GLN A 72 -39.19 2.97 -6.44
C GLN A 72 -38.04 2.00 -6.76
N ALA A 73 -37.41 2.12 -7.93
CA ALA A 73 -36.24 1.32 -8.31
C ALA A 73 -35.01 1.58 -7.41
N HIS A 74 -34.82 2.81 -6.94
CA HIS A 74 -33.76 3.14 -5.99
C HIS A 74 -34.04 2.59 -4.59
N ARG A 75 -35.30 2.61 -4.15
CA ARG A 75 -35.72 1.98 -2.88
C ARG A 75 -35.50 0.47 -2.90
N ALA A 76 -35.82 -0.20 -4.01
CA ALA A 76 -35.59 -1.64 -4.17
C ALA A 76 -34.10 -2.00 -4.15
N ARG A 77 -33.25 -1.22 -4.82
CA ARG A 77 -31.78 -1.40 -4.79
C ARG A 77 -31.21 -1.15 -3.39
N ALA A 78 -31.74 -0.17 -2.66
CA ALA A 78 -31.37 0.09 -1.27
C ALA A 78 -31.72 -1.08 -0.35
N ALA A 79 -32.91 -1.66 -0.52
CA ALA A 79 -33.33 -2.84 0.25
C ALA A 79 -32.47 -4.07 -0.05
N ALA A 80 -32.17 -4.36 -1.33
CA ALA A 80 -31.30 -5.47 -1.73
C ALA A 80 -29.88 -5.35 -1.17
N ALA A 81 -29.33 -4.14 -1.18
CA ALA A 81 -28.06 -3.83 -0.56
C ALA A 81 -28.04 -4.05 0.95
N LYS A 82 -29.07 -3.57 1.67
CA LYS A 82 -29.23 -3.81 3.12
C LYS A 82 -29.31 -5.30 3.44
N SER A 83 -30.07 -6.06 2.66
CA SER A 83 -30.20 -7.52 2.80
C SER A 83 -28.88 -8.26 2.55
N TRP A 84 -28.13 -7.88 1.51
CA TRP A 84 -26.82 -8.45 1.24
C TRP A 84 -25.81 -8.13 2.37
N HIS A 85 -25.84 -6.91 2.91
CA HIS A 85 -25.03 -6.53 4.07
C HIS A 85 -25.31 -7.40 5.29
N ALA A 86 -26.59 -7.58 5.62
CA ALA A 86 -26.99 -8.44 6.73
C ALA A 86 -26.48 -9.89 6.57
N ALA A 87 -26.47 -10.41 5.34
CA ALA A 87 -25.98 -11.75 5.04
C ALA A 87 -24.45 -11.91 5.22
N GLU A 88 -23.68 -10.83 5.15
CA GLU A 88 -22.20 -10.87 5.19
C GLU A 88 -21.62 -10.22 6.45
N ALA A 89 -22.45 -9.52 7.22
CA ALA A 89 -22.09 -8.93 8.51
C ALA A 89 -21.40 -9.95 9.42
N GLY A 90 -21.95 -11.16 9.56
CA GLY A 90 -21.34 -12.20 10.39
C GLY A 90 -19.91 -12.58 9.97
N ARG A 91 -19.62 -12.68 8.66
CA ARG A 91 -18.25 -12.99 8.18
C ARG A 91 -17.29 -11.82 8.39
N LEU A 92 -17.78 -10.59 8.21
CA LEU A 92 -17.00 -9.38 8.42
C LEU A 92 -16.66 -9.20 9.91
N ASP A 93 -17.65 -9.43 10.79
CA ASP A 93 -17.48 -9.38 12.23
C ASP A 93 -16.51 -10.46 12.71
N ASP A 94 -16.62 -11.68 12.20
CA ASP A 94 -15.68 -12.78 12.49
C ASP A 94 -14.25 -12.40 12.11
N HIS A 95 -14.05 -11.83 10.92
CA HIS A 95 -12.73 -11.41 10.46
C HIS A 95 -12.20 -10.23 11.27
N LEU A 96 -13.03 -9.22 11.57
CA LEU A 96 -12.63 -8.10 12.42
C LEU A 96 -12.27 -8.55 13.84
N ARG A 97 -12.98 -9.53 14.41
CA ARG A 97 -12.62 -10.12 15.70
C ARG A 97 -11.26 -10.80 15.64
N LEU A 98 -10.95 -11.52 14.56
CA LEU A 98 -9.62 -12.10 14.34
C LEU A 98 -8.55 -11.00 14.28
N LEU A 99 -8.73 -9.96 13.46
CA LEU A 99 -7.73 -8.89 13.36
C LEU A 99 -7.55 -8.14 14.69
N ARG A 100 -8.62 -7.90 15.43
CA ARG A 100 -8.54 -7.28 16.77
C ARG A 100 -7.79 -8.17 17.77
N SER A 101 -8.01 -9.48 17.75
CA SER A 101 -7.28 -10.39 18.65
C SER A 101 -5.81 -10.50 18.29
N GLU A 102 -5.46 -10.48 17.01
CA GLU A 102 -4.07 -10.47 16.54
C GLU A 102 -3.37 -9.16 16.92
N LEU A 103 -4.02 -8.02 16.75
CA LEU A 103 -3.48 -6.73 17.21
C LEU A 103 -3.31 -6.68 18.73
N ALA A 104 -4.32 -7.11 19.50
CA ALA A 104 -4.25 -7.12 20.95
C ALA A 104 -3.12 -8.02 21.46
N TRP A 105 -2.94 -9.19 20.84
CA TRP A 105 -1.81 -10.06 21.13
C TRP A 105 -0.48 -9.38 20.84
N LEU A 106 -0.33 -8.75 19.66
CA LEU A 106 0.91 -8.08 19.25
C LEU A 106 1.24 -6.90 20.17
N ALA A 107 0.24 -6.07 20.47
CA ALA A 107 0.38 -4.90 21.34
C ALA A 107 0.67 -5.27 22.80
N GLY A 108 0.21 -6.45 23.25
CA GLY A 108 0.51 -6.99 24.57
C GLY A 108 1.92 -7.57 24.73
N GLN A 109 2.72 -7.67 23.67
CA GLN A 109 4.10 -8.17 23.76
C GLN A 109 5.03 -7.09 24.35
N PRO A 110 5.85 -7.41 25.38
CA PRO A 110 6.76 -6.45 26.01
C PRO A 110 7.70 -5.73 25.04
N GLU A 111 8.17 -6.44 24.02
CA GLU A 111 9.07 -5.95 22.98
C GLU A 111 8.42 -4.89 22.08
N VAL A 112 7.08 -4.82 22.05
CA VAL A 112 6.29 -3.93 21.20
C VAL A 112 5.63 -2.82 22.02
N ALA A 113 5.20 -3.12 23.26
CA ALA A 113 4.56 -2.15 24.16
C ALA A 113 5.43 -0.91 24.41
N GLY A 114 6.76 -1.06 24.42
CA GLY A 114 7.72 0.06 24.51
C GLY A 114 8.24 0.60 23.18
N ALA A 115 7.89 -0.02 22.05
CA ALA A 115 8.49 0.25 20.75
C ALA A 115 7.80 1.37 19.96
N GLY A 116 6.79 2.04 20.55
CA GLY A 116 6.06 3.11 19.87
C GLY A 116 5.21 2.60 18.70
N LEU A 117 4.56 1.44 18.85
CA LEU A 117 3.63 0.93 17.84
C LEU A 117 2.37 1.79 17.77
N ALA A 118 2.04 2.24 16.57
CA ALA A 118 0.76 2.85 16.26
C ALA A 118 0.03 2.12 15.14
N VAL A 119 -1.28 1.97 15.28
CA VAL A 119 -2.17 1.52 14.21
C VAL A 119 -2.45 2.70 13.29
N ILE A 120 -2.40 2.45 11.98
CA ILE A 120 -2.63 3.47 10.96
C ILE A 120 -3.72 3.02 9.97
N LYS A 121 -4.05 3.90 9.02
CA LYS A 121 -5.00 3.64 7.91
C LYS A 121 -6.30 2.98 8.38
N GLY A 122 -6.80 1.96 7.68
CA GLY A 122 -8.19 1.53 7.78
C GLY A 122 -8.58 1.00 9.15
N PHE A 123 -7.67 0.25 9.78
CA PHE A 123 -7.92 -0.30 11.10
C PHE A 123 -7.97 0.80 12.17
N ASN A 124 -7.10 1.82 12.09
CA ASN A 124 -7.19 3.02 12.92
C ASN A 124 -8.45 3.83 12.62
N ASN A 125 -8.75 4.04 11.34
CA ASN A 125 -9.81 4.94 10.89
C ASN A 125 -11.21 4.44 11.28
N ALA A 126 -11.39 3.13 11.44
CA ALA A 126 -12.65 2.53 11.87
C ALA A 126 -13.20 3.15 13.18
N ARG A 127 -12.34 3.63 14.09
CA ARG A 127 -12.79 4.26 15.35
C ARG A 127 -13.42 5.64 15.18
N PHE A 128 -13.23 6.28 14.03
CA PHE A 128 -13.87 7.56 13.72
C PHE A 128 -15.28 7.38 13.19
N TYR A 129 -15.73 6.15 12.98
CA TYR A 129 -17.06 5.87 12.49
C TYR A 129 -18.02 5.76 13.68
N VAL A 130 -19.25 6.28 13.52
CA VAL A 130 -20.32 6.11 14.51
C VAL A 130 -20.64 4.62 14.70
N ASP A 131 -20.69 3.87 13.59
CA ASP A 131 -20.68 2.42 13.57
C ASP A 131 -19.41 1.97 12.82
N PRO A 132 -18.48 1.23 13.46
CA PRO A 132 -17.25 0.76 12.82
C PRO A 132 -17.44 -0.44 11.90
N SER A 133 -18.57 -1.16 11.98
CA SER A 133 -18.88 -2.34 11.13
C SER A 133 -18.77 -2.08 9.62
N PRO A 134 -19.13 -0.89 9.08
CA PRO A 134 -18.99 -0.53 7.68
C PRO A 134 -17.60 -0.03 7.36
N ARG A 135 -16.57 -0.21 8.20
CA ARG A 135 -15.18 -0.02 7.80
C ARG A 135 -14.45 -1.35 7.78
N TRP A 136 -14.70 -2.11 6.71
CA TRP A 136 -13.99 -3.36 6.46
C TRP A 136 -12.49 -3.09 6.37
N SER A 137 -11.72 -3.89 7.10
CA SER A 137 -10.26 -3.91 7.06
C SER A 137 -9.85 -5.34 6.72
N ARG A 138 -8.94 -5.47 5.76
CA ARG A 138 -8.42 -6.77 5.29
C ARG A 138 -7.13 -7.13 6.05
N ASP A 139 -6.51 -6.11 6.62
CA ASP A 139 -5.17 -6.08 7.17
C ASP A 139 -5.13 -5.17 8.40
N ILE A 140 -4.05 -5.30 9.16
CA ILE A 140 -3.67 -4.40 10.25
C ILE A 140 -2.46 -3.62 9.76
N ASP A 141 -2.66 -2.35 9.40
CA ASP A 141 -1.54 -1.45 9.14
C ASP A 141 -0.99 -0.93 10.47
N VAL A 142 0.26 -1.24 10.77
CA VAL A 142 0.99 -0.69 11.92
C VAL A 142 2.14 0.18 11.44
N TYR A 143 2.51 1.15 12.26
CA TYR A 143 3.72 1.93 12.10
C TYR A 143 4.57 1.80 13.36
N VAL A 144 5.87 1.67 13.16
CA VAL A 144 6.89 1.67 14.21
C VAL A 144 8.01 2.67 13.86
N PRO A 145 8.71 3.25 14.85
CA PRO A 145 9.59 4.39 14.62
C PRO A 145 10.86 4.05 13.84
N ASP A 146 11.36 2.82 13.91
CA ASP A 146 12.63 2.43 13.30
C ASP A 146 12.69 0.94 12.90
N TRP A 147 13.83 0.56 12.32
CA TRP A 147 14.09 -0.81 11.90
C TRP A 147 14.17 -1.82 13.05
N ALA A 148 14.69 -1.42 14.22
CA ALA A 148 14.81 -2.33 15.36
C ALA A 148 13.42 -2.74 15.88
N ALA A 149 12.51 -1.77 16.00
CA ALA A 149 11.11 -2.00 16.33
C ALA A 149 10.40 -2.83 15.24
N CYS A 150 10.68 -2.56 13.96
CA CYS A 150 10.15 -3.36 12.85
C CYS A 150 10.58 -4.83 12.96
N LEU A 151 11.87 -5.08 13.20
CA LEU A 151 12.41 -6.42 13.33
C LEU A 151 11.83 -7.15 14.55
N ALA A 152 11.57 -6.46 15.66
CA ALA A 152 10.90 -7.03 16.82
C ALA A 152 9.48 -7.50 16.47
N VAL A 153 8.68 -6.65 15.79
CA VAL A 153 7.33 -7.03 15.31
C VAL A 153 7.40 -8.20 14.34
N VAL A 154 8.32 -8.19 13.38
CA VAL A 154 8.52 -9.30 12.43
C VAL A 154 8.81 -10.60 13.17
N ARG A 155 9.76 -10.62 14.12
CA ARG A 155 10.11 -11.82 14.90
C ARG A 155 8.91 -12.40 15.63
N LEU A 156 8.16 -11.57 16.35
CA LEU A 156 6.96 -12.01 17.07
C LEU A 156 5.91 -12.61 16.12
N LEU A 157 5.64 -11.95 14.99
CA LEU A 157 4.70 -12.47 14.00
C LEU A 157 5.21 -13.80 13.40
N ARG A 158 6.51 -13.93 13.12
CA ARG A 158 7.11 -15.18 12.63
C ARG A 158 6.96 -16.32 13.65
N GLU A 159 7.16 -16.06 14.95
CA GLU A 159 6.93 -17.03 16.03
C GLU A 159 5.49 -17.51 16.09
N ARG A 160 4.54 -16.65 15.68
CA ARG A 160 3.10 -16.95 15.61
C ARG A 160 2.67 -17.59 14.28
N GLY A 161 3.63 -17.99 13.44
CA GLY A 161 3.41 -18.69 12.18
C GLY A 161 3.09 -17.79 10.99
N TYR A 162 3.31 -16.47 11.08
CA TYR A 162 3.21 -15.61 9.89
C TYR A 162 4.42 -15.85 8.97
N VAL A 163 4.21 -15.65 7.68
CA VAL A 163 5.25 -15.64 6.65
C VAL A 163 5.22 -14.31 5.92
N PHE A 164 6.28 -13.98 5.17
CA PHE A 164 6.22 -12.81 4.28
C PHE A 164 5.12 -13.01 3.23
N ASP A 165 4.34 -11.96 2.98
CA ASP A 165 3.32 -11.99 1.93
C ASP A 165 4.01 -12.15 0.57
N GLU A 166 3.72 -13.25 -0.11
CA GLU A 166 4.32 -13.55 -1.41
C GLU A 166 3.62 -12.85 -2.56
N GLU A 167 2.42 -12.30 -2.33
CA GLU A 167 1.67 -11.52 -3.31
C GLU A 167 2.06 -10.04 -3.28
N GLU A 168 2.70 -9.57 -2.19
CA GLU A 168 3.13 -8.19 -2.03
C GLU A 168 4.61 -8.04 -1.71
N CYS A 169 5.30 -7.33 -2.60
CA CYS A 169 6.73 -7.17 -2.51
C CYS A 169 7.11 -6.15 -1.43
N PRO A 170 7.93 -6.52 -0.41
CA PRO A 170 8.34 -5.60 0.63
C PRO A 170 9.08 -4.38 0.08
N TRP A 171 8.92 -3.26 0.79
CA TRP A 171 9.58 -2.00 0.50
C TRP A 171 10.59 -1.74 1.60
N PHE A 172 11.87 -1.79 1.26
CA PHE A 172 12.94 -1.43 2.18
C PHE A 172 13.79 -0.33 1.54
N LYS A 173 13.97 0.79 2.22
CA LYS A 173 14.60 2.00 1.70
C LYS A 173 15.49 2.63 2.76
N ALA A 174 16.42 3.48 2.34
CA ALA A 174 17.23 4.28 3.26
C ALA A 174 17.74 5.54 2.54
N GLU A 175 17.85 6.68 3.23
CA GLU A 175 18.45 7.91 2.68
C GLU A 175 19.61 8.38 3.57
N PHE A 176 20.59 7.50 3.73
CA PHE A 176 21.74 7.77 4.59
C PHE A 176 22.55 9.02 4.19
N GLU A 177 22.53 9.44 2.91
CA GLU A 177 23.21 10.67 2.45
C GLU A 177 22.61 11.94 3.08
N HIS A 178 21.37 11.86 3.53
CA HIS A 178 20.70 12.96 4.23
C HIS A 178 20.41 12.60 5.70
N GLY A 179 21.22 11.68 6.27
CA GLY A 179 21.13 11.29 7.67
C GLY A 179 19.89 10.48 8.03
N ARG A 180 19.12 9.97 7.05
CA ARG A 180 17.98 9.11 7.35
C ARG A 180 18.39 7.66 7.47
N THR A 181 17.92 7.04 8.54
CA THR A 181 17.93 5.61 8.76
C THR A 181 16.96 4.90 7.80
N GLU A 182 16.89 3.58 7.94
CA GLU A 182 16.07 2.70 7.14
C GLU A 182 14.57 2.94 7.36
N TYR A 183 13.79 2.83 6.30
CA TYR A 183 12.35 3.02 6.32
C TYR A 183 11.67 2.20 5.23
N GLY A 184 10.37 1.97 5.38
CA GLY A 184 9.65 1.17 4.39
C GLY A 184 8.36 0.55 4.90
N GLN A 185 8.02 -0.59 4.29
CA GLN A 185 6.85 -1.39 4.59
C GLN A 185 7.18 -2.87 4.36
N LEU A 186 6.94 -3.72 5.37
CA LEU A 186 6.98 -5.18 5.24
C LEU A 186 5.57 -5.75 5.37
N PHE A 187 5.32 -6.86 4.69
CA PHE A 187 4.00 -7.49 4.62
C PHE A 187 4.12 -8.91 5.16
N LEU A 188 3.35 -9.23 6.19
CA LEU A 188 3.30 -10.58 6.74
C LEU A 188 1.87 -11.09 6.75
N VAL A 189 1.70 -12.35 6.37
CA VAL A 189 0.40 -13.02 6.27
C VAL A 189 0.45 -14.36 7.00
N ARG A 190 -0.66 -14.70 7.65
CA ARG A 190 -0.93 -16.04 8.18
C ARG A 190 -2.27 -16.51 7.68
N VAL A 191 -2.29 -17.67 7.03
CA VAL A 191 -3.50 -18.31 6.54
C VAL A 191 -3.81 -19.52 7.43
N ASP A 192 -5.03 -19.60 7.94
CA ASP A 192 -5.54 -20.70 8.75
C ASP A 192 -6.90 -21.17 8.18
N GLY A 193 -6.84 -22.20 7.32
CA GLY A 193 -8.00 -22.67 6.56
C GLY A 193 -8.60 -21.56 5.68
N ALA A 194 -9.86 -21.21 5.94
CA ALA A 194 -10.56 -20.14 5.23
C ALA A 194 -10.34 -18.74 5.84
N ARG A 195 -9.67 -18.66 7.00
CA ARG A 195 -9.33 -17.41 7.67
C ARG A 195 -7.93 -16.98 7.26
N PHE A 196 -7.71 -15.68 7.19
CA PHE A 196 -6.37 -15.13 7.05
C PHE A 196 -6.26 -13.89 7.93
N SER A 197 -5.04 -13.60 8.35
CA SER A 197 -4.66 -12.35 9.01
C SER A 197 -3.44 -11.80 8.30
N ARG A 198 -3.42 -10.49 8.07
CA ARG A 198 -2.33 -9.81 7.40
C ARG A 198 -1.93 -8.57 8.20
N VAL A 199 -0.63 -8.36 8.34
CA VAL A 199 -0.05 -7.21 9.04
C VAL A 199 0.91 -6.48 8.11
N ASP A 200 0.64 -5.20 7.91
CA ASP A 200 1.43 -4.28 7.09
C ASP A 200 2.25 -3.40 8.03
N ILE A 201 3.55 -3.67 8.11
CA ILE A 201 4.46 -3.02 9.06
C ILE A 201 5.19 -1.88 8.37
N HIS A 202 4.71 -0.66 8.56
CA HIS A 202 5.43 0.55 8.21
C HIS A 202 6.50 0.85 9.25
N PHE A 203 7.68 1.28 8.82
CA PHE A 203 8.76 1.62 9.75
C PHE A 203 9.59 2.82 9.29
N GLY A 204 10.23 3.52 10.24
CA GLY A 204 11.05 4.68 9.94
C GLY A 204 10.20 5.89 9.58
N THR A 205 10.34 6.41 8.36
CA THR A 205 9.44 7.43 7.80
C THR A 205 8.37 6.80 6.91
N TYR A 206 7.16 7.39 6.90
CA TYR A 206 6.09 6.89 6.04
C TYR A 206 6.46 7.04 4.55
N SER A 207 6.62 5.90 3.87
CA SER A 207 6.96 5.83 2.46
C SER A 207 5.79 6.24 1.56
N VAL A 208 6.05 7.14 0.61
CA VAL A 208 5.08 7.61 -0.40
C VAL A 208 5.45 7.00 -1.76
N GLY A 209 4.93 5.80 -2.02
CA GLY A 209 5.18 5.11 -3.29
C GLY A 209 6.66 4.91 -3.58
N ALA A 210 7.08 4.90 -4.84
CA ALA A 210 8.49 4.69 -5.21
C ALA A 210 9.40 5.93 -5.07
N GLY A 211 8.84 7.14 -5.01
CA GLY A 211 9.59 8.38 -5.24
C GLY A 211 9.73 9.34 -4.07
N ASP A 212 8.98 9.13 -2.98
CA ASP A 212 8.95 10.09 -1.88
C ASP A 212 8.61 9.46 -0.50
N TYR A 213 8.56 10.30 0.53
CA TYR A 213 8.22 9.97 1.92
C TYR A 213 7.66 11.22 2.65
N LEU A 214 7.02 10.99 3.80
CA LEU A 214 6.57 12.03 4.72
C LEU A 214 7.67 12.38 5.72
N ASP A 215 8.18 13.60 5.67
CA ASP A 215 9.39 14.06 6.36
C ASP A 215 9.06 14.58 7.76
N PHE A 216 8.36 13.75 8.51
CA PHE A 216 8.04 13.94 9.92
C PHE A 216 7.92 12.57 10.58
N PRO A 217 8.28 12.44 11.86
CA PRO A 217 8.05 11.21 12.58
C PRO A 217 6.54 11.09 12.84
N LEU A 218 5.95 9.95 12.50
CA LEU A 218 4.50 9.76 12.67
C LEU A 218 4.08 9.75 14.15
N THR A 219 5.05 9.52 15.04
CA THR A 219 4.92 9.63 16.51
C THR A 219 4.38 10.98 16.96
N ASP A 220 4.64 12.07 16.22
CA ASP A 220 4.13 13.41 16.55
C ASP A 220 2.60 13.55 16.34
N PHE A 221 1.97 12.51 15.80
CA PHE A 221 0.54 12.44 15.54
C PHE A 221 -0.13 11.30 16.31
N TYR A 222 0.59 10.66 17.22
CA TYR A 222 -0.02 9.59 18.00
C TYR A 222 -1.08 10.13 18.95
N GLU A 223 -2.13 9.34 19.12
CA GLU A 223 -3.10 9.53 20.18
C GLU A 223 -3.48 8.19 20.82
N PRO A 224 -3.77 8.16 22.13
CA PRO A 224 -4.30 6.97 22.78
C PRO A 224 -5.65 6.57 22.17
N VAL A 225 -5.79 5.30 21.79
CA VAL A 225 -7.07 4.77 21.25
C VAL A 225 -7.85 4.01 22.31
N ALA A 226 -7.14 3.27 23.16
CA ALA A 226 -7.67 2.59 24.34
C ALA A 226 -6.45 2.23 25.22
N PRO A 227 -6.24 2.89 26.38
CA PRO A 227 -5.03 2.70 27.19
C PRO A 227 -4.75 1.25 27.60
N ASP A 228 -5.80 0.44 27.69
CA ASP A 228 -5.79 -0.98 28.05
C ASP A 228 -5.37 -1.91 26.90
N LEU A 229 -5.40 -1.46 25.64
CA LEU A 229 -5.07 -2.31 24.48
C LEU A 229 -3.58 -2.28 24.08
N GLY A 230 -2.75 -1.47 24.74
CA GLY A 230 -1.29 -1.46 24.54
C GLY A 230 -0.81 -0.87 23.21
N TYR A 231 -1.69 -0.25 22.41
CA TYR A 231 -1.31 0.40 21.14
C TYR A 231 -1.84 1.84 21.05
N GLN A 232 -1.18 2.63 20.21
CA GLN A 232 -1.59 4.00 19.88
C GLN A 232 -2.26 4.04 18.51
N GLY A 233 -3.09 5.05 18.26
CA GLY A 233 -3.59 5.35 16.93
C GLY A 233 -2.93 6.61 16.40
N VAL A 234 -3.25 6.96 15.16
CA VAL A 234 -2.87 8.27 14.61
C VAL A 234 -4.07 9.19 14.65
N ASN A 235 -3.86 10.40 15.18
CA ASN A 235 -4.87 11.44 15.30
C ASN A 235 -5.47 11.85 13.94
N PRO A 236 -6.60 12.58 13.93
CA PRO A 236 -7.25 12.98 12.68
C PRO A 236 -6.33 13.69 11.68
N THR A 237 -5.45 14.58 12.14
CA THR A 237 -4.50 15.32 11.30
C THR A 237 -3.50 14.37 10.62
N GLY A 238 -2.89 13.46 11.38
CA GLY A 238 -1.95 12.48 10.85
C GLY A 238 -2.64 11.46 9.94
N THR A 239 -3.87 11.09 10.26
CA THR A 239 -4.72 10.22 9.43
C THR A 239 -4.90 10.79 8.03
N LEU A 240 -5.25 12.08 7.91
CA LEU A 240 -5.40 12.74 6.62
C LEU A 240 -4.08 12.78 5.83
N LEU A 241 -2.95 13.05 6.50
CA LEU A 241 -1.64 13.07 5.84
C LEU A 241 -1.23 11.71 5.29
N VAL A 242 -1.40 10.65 6.09
CA VAL A 242 -1.16 9.26 5.67
C VAL A 242 -2.08 8.88 4.50
N MET A 243 -3.35 9.29 4.55
CA MET A 243 -4.32 9.04 3.49
C MET A 243 -3.96 9.77 2.19
N PHE A 244 -3.52 11.04 2.23
CA PHE A 244 -3.06 11.75 1.04
C PHE A 244 -1.78 11.14 0.45
N ALA A 245 -0.86 10.71 1.31
CA ALA A 245 0.33 9.96 0.92
C ALA A 245 -0.03 8.62 0.25
N HIS A 246 -1.01 7.90 0.79
CA HIS A 246 -1.54 6.66 0.21
C HIS A 246 -2.17 6.91 -1.16
N ALA A 247 -3.08 7.88 -1.25
CA ALA A 247 -3.72 8.29 -2.51
C ALA A 247 -2.68 8.72 -3.57
N LEU A 248 -1.59 9.36 -3.13
CA LEU A 248 -0.48 9.71 -4.01
C LEU A 248 0.23 8.48 -4.58
N SER A 249 0.57 7.54 -3.71
CA SER A 249 1.17 6.26 -4.11
C SER A 249 0.30 5.54 -5.13
N ASP A 250 -1.02 5.50 -4.92
CA ASP A 250 -1.99 4.84 -5.80
C ASP A 250 -2.25 5.62 -7.10
N GLY A 251 -2.03 6.93 -7.10
CA GLY A 251 -2.28 7.82 -8.24
C GLY A 251 -3.74 8.27 -8.38
N TYR A 252 -4.57 7.98 -7.37
CA TYR A 252 -5.98 8.37 -7.31
C TYR A 252 -6.45 8.49 -5.85
N VAL A 253 -7.52 9.25 -5.62
CA VAL A 253 -8.23 9.24 -4.32
C VAL A 253 -9.31 8.16 -4.39
N SER A 254 -9.31 7.25 -3.44
CA SER A 254 -10.22 6.10 -3.41
C SER A 254 -11.52 6.43 -2.68
N VAL A 255 -12.53 5.56 -2.82
CA VAL A 255 -13.80 5.71 -2.07
C VAL A 255 -13.58 5.54 -0.57
N LYS A 256 -12.66 4.66 -0.14
CA LYS A 256 -12.31 4.51 1.28
C LYS A 256 -11.76 5.81 1.87
N ASP A 257 -10.96 6.56 1.12
CA ASP A 257 -10.39 7.84 1.57
C ASP A 257 -11.51 8.88 1.79
N ALA A 258 -12.49 8.91 0.89
CA ALA A 258 -13.66 9.77 1.06
C ALA A 258 -14.49 9.39 2.29
N ASN A 259 -14.71 8.09 2.52
CA ASN A 259 -15.46 7.60 3.67
C ASN A 259 -14.77 7.86 5.00
N ASP A 260 -13.46 7.60 5.07
CA ASP A 260 -12.66 7.85 6.26
C ASP A 260 -12.73 9.35 6.62
N THR A 261 -12.71 10.22 5.59
CA THR A 261 -12.81 11.69 5.79
C THR A 261 -14.19 12.17 6.18
N VAL A 262 -15.25 11.57 5.63
CA VAL A 262 -16.63 11.87 6.06
C VAL A 262 -16.82 11.47 7.52
N SER A 263 -16.31 10.29 7.90
CA SER A 263 -16.40 9.81 9.28
C SER A 263 -15.71 10.79 10.23
N LEU A 264 -14.48 11.22 9.89
CA LEU A 264 -13.80 12.30 10.61
C LEU A 264 -14.63 13.58 10.70
N ALA A 265 -15.20 14.05 9.58
CA ALA A 265 -15.99 15.28 9.55
C ALA A 265 -17.27 15.22 10.40
N LEU A 266 -17.80 14.02 10.66
CA LEU A 266 -19.01 13.81 11.43
C LEU A 266 -18.75 13.60 12.92
N THR A 267 -17.58 13.08 13.29
CA THR A 267 -17.28 12.63 14.66
C THR A 267 -16.12 13.36 15.33
N ARG A 268 -15.34 14.17 14.59
CA ARG A 268 -14.16 14.87 15.11
C ARG A 268 -14.21 16.36 14.75
N ASP A 269 -13.91 17.19 15.74
CA ASP A 269 -13.78 18.65 15.62
C ASP A 269 -12.34 19.14 15.87
N ASP A 270 -11.43 18.23 16.23
CA ASP A 270 -10.06 18.49 16.67
C ASP A 270 -9.01 18.35 15.56
N VAL A 271 -9.42 18.44 14.29
CA VAL A 271 -8.48 18.45 13.16
C VAL A 271 -7.68 19.76 13.15
N ASP A 272 -6.36 19.67 13.32
CA ASP A 272 -5.45 20.82 13.19
C ASP A 272 -5.20 21.13 11.70
N PHE A 273 -6.13 21.89 11.11
CA PHE A 273 -6.00 22.35 9.73
C PHE A 273 -4.79 23.27 9.50
N GLY A 274 -4.27 23.93 10.54
CA GLY A 274 -3.09 24.78 10.45
C GLY A 274 -1.82 23.96 10.22
N ARG A 275 -1.63 22.91 11.03
CA ARG A 275 -0.56 21.92 10.82
C ARG A 275 -0.76 21.16 9.53
N LEU A 276 -1.98 20.71 9.24
CA LEU A 276 -2.31 20.02 7.99
C LEU A 276 -1.88 20.85 6.76
N ALA A 277 -2.17 22.16 6.76
CA ALA A 277 -1.79 23.06 5.68
C ALA A 277 -0.28 23.18 5.48
N ARG A 278 0.49 23.22 6.58
CA ARG A 278 1.96 23.25 6.53
C ARG A 278 2.50 21.96 5.91
N GLU A 279 2.03 20.81 6.37
CA GLU A 279 2.52 19.52 5.90
C GLU A 279 2.08 19.19 4.47
N ILE A 280 0.85 19.55 4.08
CA ILE A 280 0.40 19.45 2.68
C ILE A 280 1.35 20.20 1.74
N ARG A 281 1.72 21.44 2.09
CA ARG A 281 2.67 22.23 1.29
C ARG A 281 4.09 21.67 1.34
N ARG A 282 4.56 21.20 2.50
CA ARG A 282 5.88 20.58 2.62
C ARG A 282 6.00 19.35 1.72
N HIS A 283 4.94 18.56 1.63
CA HIS A 283 4.92 17.27 0.93
C HIS A 283 4.26 17.29 -0.44
N SER A 284 3.90 18.46 -0.99
CA SER A 284 3.24 18.54 -2.31
C SER A 284 1.97 17.68 -2.42
N LEU A 285 1.17 17.65 -1.36
CA LEU A 285 -0.08 16.86 -1.25
C LEU A 285 -1.33 17.67 -1.60
N GLU A 286 -1.17 18.88 -2.14
CA GLU A 286 -2.29 19.77 -2.47
C GLU A 286 -3.28 19.12 -3.44
N PRO A 287 -2.84 18.42 -4.53
CA PRO A 287 -3.77 17.88 -5.49
C PRO A 287 -4.75 16.84 -4.92
N GLN A 288 -4.29 16.00 -3.99
CA GLN A 288 -5.08 14.95 -3.36
C GLN A 288 -6.10 15.59 -2.40
N ALA A 289 -5.66 16.54 -1.58
CA ALA A 289 -6.52 17.27 -0.66
C ALA A 289 -7.60 18.08 -1.38
N LEU A 290 -7.25 18.78 -2.47
CA LEU A 290 -8.21 19.53 -3.30
C LEU A 290 -9.22 18.62 -3.98
N LEU A 291 -8.76 17.51 -4.57
CA LEU A 291 -9.65 16.55 -5.23
C LEU A 291 -10.65 15.99 -4.23
N LEU A 292 -10.18 15.56 -3.06
CA LEU A 292 -11.03 15.05 -2.01
C LEU A 292 -12.04 16.10 -1.54
N ALA A 293 -11.61 17.33 -1.24
CA ALA A 293 -12.52 18.40 -0.83
C ALA A 293 -13.61 18.71 -1.87
N ASP A 294 -13.27 18.70 -3.16
CA ASP A 294 -14.23 18.91 -4.25
C ASP A 294 -15.22 17.74 -4.37
N HIS A 295 -14.78 16.50 -4.12
CA HIS A 295 -15.67 15.36 -4.06
C HIS A 295 -16.59 15.41 -2.84
N LEU A 296 -16.07 15.75 -1.66
CA LEU A 296 -16.89 15.90 -0.46
C LEU A 296 -17.98 16.96 -0.66
N THR A 297 -17.61 18.12 -1.21
CA THR A 297 -18.56 19.22 -1.47
C THR A 297 -19.65 18.84 -2.47
N ARG A 298 -19.31 18.06 -3.50
CA ARG A 298 -20.27 17.64 -4.53
C ARG A 298 -21.19 16.52 -4.05
N LEU A 299 -20.64 15.56 -3.30
CA LEU A 299 -21.33 14.32 -2.95
C LEU A 299 -22.17 14.44 -1.67
N TYR A 300 -21.81 15.34 -0.75
CA TYR A 300 -22.43 15.41 0.56
C TYR A 300 -23.10 16.76 0.80
N ARG A 301 -24.32 16.71 1.34
CA ARG A 301 -25.12 17.89 1.70
C ARG A 301 -25.09 18.21 3.19
N ASP A 302 -24.54 17.32 4.04
CA ASP A 302 -24.40 17.56 5.48
C ASP A 302 -23.53 18.81 5.71
N PRO A 303 -24.01 19.83 6.47
CA PRO A 303 -23.27 21.06 6.72
C PRO A 303 -21.90 20.87 7.37
N ARG A 304 -21.73 19.84 8.21
CA ARG A 304 -20.46 19.51 8.87
C ARG A 304 -19.45 19.03 7.85
N VAL A 305 -19.85 18.11 6.97
CA VAL A 305 -19.01 17.63 5.86
C VAL A 305 -18.66 18.77 4.90
N GLY A 306 -19.63 19.64 4.58
CA GLY A 306 -19.38 20.84 3.77
C GLY A 306 -18.41 21.82 4.45
N GLY A 307 -18.53 22.02 5.76
CA GLY A 307 -17.61 22.83 6.56
C GLY A 307 -16.20 22.27 6.55
N PHE A 308 -16.07 20.96 6.77
CA PHE A 308 -14.81 20.24 6.72
C PHE A 308 -14.15 20.34 5.35
N ALA A 309 -14.90 20.12 4.27
CA ALA A 309 -14.41 20.23 2.90
C ALA A 309 -13.88 21.63 2.59
N ARG A 310 -14.55 22.70 3.07
CA ARG A 310 -14.06 24.08 2.95
C ARG A 310 -12.75 24.28 3.71
N SER A 311 -12.63 23.77 4.94
CA SER A 311 -11.40 23.84 5.72
C SER A 311 -10.26 23.08 5.06
N LEU A 312 -10.51 21.87 4.55
CA LEU A 312 -9.52 21.07 3.82
C LEU A 312 -9.05 21.78 2.55
N ARG A 313 -9.97 22.35 1.76
CA ARG A 313 -9.66 23.13 0.56
C ARG A 313 -8.79 24.34 0.88
N ARG A 314 -9.07 25.06 1.98
CA ARG A 314 -8.22 26.16 2.46
C ARG A 314 -6.84 25.67 2.88
N ALA A 315 -6.76 24.55 3.62
CA ALA A 315 -5.49 23.97 4.03
C ALA A 315 -4.61 23.58 2.82
N ALA A 316 -5.23 23.11 1.75
CA ALA A 316 -4.56 22.80 0.49
C ALA A 316 -4.14 24.03 -0.35
N GLY A 317 -4.42 25.26 0.13
CA GLY A 317 -4.09 26.52 -0.54
C GLY A 317 -5.13 26.99 -1.56
N GLY A 318 -6.27 26.32 -1.68
CA GLY A 318 -7.30 26.64 -2.67
C GLY A 318 -6.89 26.34 -4.12
N GLY A 319 -7.55 26.97 -5.09
CA GLY A 319 -7.24 26.83 -6.52
C GLY A 319 -7.97 25.69 -7.25
N ARG A 320 -7.64 25.47 -8.53
CA ARG A 320 -8.29 24.45 -9.35
C ARG A 320 -7.65 23.08 -9.11
N THR A 321 -8.48 22.04 -9.10
CA THR A 321 -7.99 20.66 -9.08
C THR A 321 -7.19 20.35 -10.35
N SER A 322 -6.11 19.60 -10.19
CA SER A 322 -5.29 19.18 -11.33
C SER A 322 -6.05 18.11 -12.14
N PRO A 323 -6.16 18.25 -13.47
CA PRO A 323 -6.89 17.28 -14.31
C PRO A 323 -6.20 15.90 -14.40
N LEU A 324 -4.94 15.82 -13.96
CA LEU A 324 -4.22 14.56 -13.82
C LEU A 324 -4.82 13.66 -12.74
N TRP A 325 -5.40 14.24 -11.69
CA TRP A 325 -5.94 13.49 -10.56
C TRP A 325 -7.39 13.13 -10.79
N ARG A 326 -7.76 11.91 -10.41
CA ARG A 326 -9.13 11.40 -10.50
C ARG A 326 -9.47 10.59 -9.27
N MET A 327 -10.76 10.51 -8.98
CA MET A 327 -11.25 9.50 -8.05
C MET A 327 -11.23 8.15 -8.72
N HIS A 328 -10.75 7.16 -7.99
CA HIS A 328 -10.88 5.75 -8.35
C HIS A 328 -10.39 5.38 -9.78
N ASP A 329 -9.39 6.08 -10.29
CA ASP A 329 -8.83 5.79 -11.62
C ASP A 329 -7.62 4.85 -11.48
N ARG A 330 -7.86 3.55 -11.69
CA ARG A 330 -6.81 2.51 -11.69
C ARG A 330 -5.97 2.51 -12.97
N ASN A 331 -6.06 3.55 -13.81
CA ASN A 331 -5.23 3.68 -15.00
C ASN A 331 -3.75 3.81 -14.62
N TRP A 332 -2.99 2.79 -15.01
CA TRP A 332 -1.58 2.65 -14.69
C TRP A 332 -0.71 3.80 -15.24
N HIS A 333 -0.96 4.22 -16.49
CA HIS A 333 -0.21 5.33 -17.11
C HIS A 333 -0.46 6.66 -16.41
N ARG A 334 -1.70 6.87 -15.92
CA ARG A 334 -2.02 8.05 -15.11
C ARG A 334 -1.31 7.99 -13.77
N ARG A 335 -1.30 6.85 -13.08
CA ARG A 335 -0.53 6.65 -11.84
C ARG A 335 0.95 7.01 -12.05
N ALA A 336 1.53 6.57 -13.16
CA ALA A 336 2.91 6.89 -13.51
C ALA A 336 3.14 8.39 -13.73
N ALA A 337 2.29 9.04 -14.54
CA ALA A 337 2.40 10.47 -14.79
C ALA A 337 2.25 11.29 -13.50
N VAL A 338 1.27 10.94 -12.68
CA VAL A 338 1.00 11.56 -11.38
C VAL A 338 2.21 11.47 -10.45
N ASN A 339 2.77 10.26 -10.27
CA ASN A 339 3.91 10.06 -9.39
C ASN A 339 5.18 10.71 -9.95
N ALA A 340 5.39 10.70 -11.27
CA ALA A 340 6.52 11.38 -11.90
C ALA A 340 6.46 12.90 -11.72
N VAL A 341 5.29 13.51 -11.93
CA VAL A 341 5.07 14.96 -11.71
C VAL A 341 5.29 15.31 -10.24
N HIS A 342 4.80 14.48 -9.32
CA HIS A 342 5.03 14.69 -7.90
C HIS A 342 6.53 14.59 -7.55
N ALA A 343 7.22 13.56 -8.01
CA ALA A 343 8.65 13.36 -7.75
C ALA A 343 9.50 14.54 -8.28
N TYR A 344 9.16 15.06 -9.46
CA TYR A 344 9.76 16.27 -10.01
C TYR A 344 9.56 17.48 -9.08
N ARG A 345 8.31 17.76 -8.70
CA ARG A 345 7.95 18.91 -7.86
C ARG A 345 8.58 18.82 -6.48
N SER A 346 8.55 17.64 -5.86
CA SER A 346 9.15 17.39 -4.55
C SER A 346 10.65 17.62 -4.56
N ALA A 347 11.36 17.11 -5.58
CA ALA A 347 12.79 17.34 -5.72
C ALA A 347 13.15 18.82 -5.89
N LEU A 348 12.36 19.57 -6.68
CA LEU A 348 12.54 21.03 -6.82
C LEU A 348 12.28 21.77 -5.50
N ARG A 349 11.22 21.42 -4.76
CA ARG A 349 10.90 22.06 -3.46
C ARG A 349 11.99 21.80 -2.43
N ARG A 350 12.61 20.61 -2.45
CA ARG A 350 13.78 20.26 -1.63
C ARG A 350 15.10 20.85 -2.16
N ARG A 351 15.04 21.77 -3.13
CA ARG A 351 16.21 22.47 -3.71
C ARG A 351 17.28 21.52 -4.26
N ARG A 352 16.89 20.34 -4.75
CA ARG A 352 17.83 19.34 -5.30
C ARG A 352 18.29 19.64 -6.75
N GLY A 353 17.81 20.74 -7.33
CA GLY A 353 18.12 21.14 -8.71
C GLY A 353 17.28 20.44 -9.78
N PRO A 354 17.21 21.02 -11.00
CA PRO A 354 16.33 20.54 -12.06
C PRO A 354 16.74 19.18 -12.64
N LEU A 355 18.05 18.88 -12.72
CA LEU A 355 18.54 17.60 -13.23
C LEU A 355 18.13 16.43 -12.32
N VAL A 356 18.27 16.59 -11.00
CA VAL A 356 17.85 15.59 -10.02
C VAL A 356 16.33 15.41 -10.06
N ALA A 357 15.58 16.50 -10.22
CA ALA A 357 14.12 16.45 -10.34
C ALA A 357 13.67 15.68 -11.59
N ALA A 358 14.22 16.00 -12.77
CA ALA A 358 13.91 15.31 -14.03
C ALA A 358 14.26 13.82 -13.94
N ARG A 359 15.40 13.49 -13.33
CA ARG A 359 15.83 12.11 -13.10
C ARG A 359 14.85 11.34 -12.20
N ARG A 360 14.47 11.89 -11.04
CA ARG A 360 13.50 11.26 -10.13
C ARG A 360 12.15 11.04 -10.79
N ALA A 361 11.70 12.01 -11.59
CA ALA A 361 10.49 11.88 -12.39
C ALA A 361 10.59 10.73 -13.39
N GLY A 362 11.71 10.62 -14.11
CA GLY A 362 11.97 9.52 -15.05
C GLY A 362 11.98 8.15 -14.36
N GLN A 363 12.61 8.03 -13.19
CA GLN A 363 12.61 6.81 -12.40
C GLN A 363 11.19 6.39 -11.96
N CYS A 364 10.41 7.35 -11.44
CA CYS A 364 9.01 7.09 -11.07
C CYS A 364 8.17 6.68 -12.28
N ALA A 365 8.33 7.38 -13.41
CA ALA A 365 7.61 7.05 -14.64
C ALA A 365 7.94 5.63 -15.10
N VAL A 366 9.21 5.21 -15.06
CA VAL A 366 9.63 3.85 -15.42
C VAL A 366 9.02 2.82 -14.47
N PHE A 367 9.16 3.03 -13.16
CA PHE A 367 8.65 2.12 -12.14
C PHE A 367 7.15 1.89 -12.30
N TYR A 368 6.37 2.98 -12.39
CA TYR A 368 4.91 2.91 -12.48
C TYR A 368 4.37 2.71 -13.89
N ASN A 369 5.18 2.58 -14.95
CA ASN A 369 4.68 2.17 -16.27
C ASN A 369 4.80 0.67 -16.50
N ARG A 370 5.40 -0.09 -15.58
CA ARG A 370 5.47 -1.56 -15.66
C ARG A 370 4.43 -2.20 -14.76
N ARG A 371 3.67 -3.17 -15.28
CA ARG A 371 2.71 -3.91 -14.46
C ARG A 371 3.46 -4.58 -13.31
N LEU A 372 2.84 -4.54 -12.13
CA LEU A 372 3.32 -5.22 -10.92
C LEU A 372 3.14 -6.74 -11.04
N SER A 373 3.71 -7.37 -12.06
CA SER A 373 3.71 -8.81 -12.27
C SER A 373 5.13 -9.32 -12.43
N VAL A 374 5.55 -10.20 -11.51
CA VAL A 374 6.83 -10.91 -11.61
C VAL A 374 6.80 -11.85 -12.82
N THR A 375 7.77 -11.70 -13.72
CA THR A 375 7.90 -12.51 -14.93
C THR A 375 9.24 -13.23 -14.93
N LEU A 376 9.23 -14.54 -15.10
CA LEU A 376 10.43 -15.35 -15.27
C LEU A 376 10.91 -15.29 -16.73
N SER A 377 11.91 -14.47 -17.01
CA SER A 377 12.46 -14.27 -18.35
C SER A 377 13.82 -13.56 -18.28
N ASP A 378 14.62 -13.70 -19.33
CA ASP A 378 15.80 -12.86 -19.48
C ASP A 378 15.41 -11.46 -19.96
N ARG A 379 16.03 -10.44 -19.34
CA ARG A 379 15.83 -9.06 -19.76
C ARG A 379 16.26 -8.88 -21.22
N THR A 380 15.42 -8.23 -22.00
CA THR A 380 15.74 -7.76 -23.36
C THR A 380 16.83 -6.68 -23.32
N LEU A 381 17.53 -6.44 -24.44
CA LEU A 381 18.56 -5.40 -24.52
C LEU A 381 18.04 -4.00 -24.09
N PRO A 382 16.86 -3.53 -24.52
CA PRO A 382 16.31 -2.27 -24.03
C PRO A 382 16.08 -2.24 -22.52
N GLN A 383 15.62 -3.35 -21.93
CA GLN A 383 15.44 -3.46 -20.48
C GLN A 383 16.79 -3.42 -19.76
N ARG A 384 17.81 -4.14 -20.26
CA ARG A 384 19.17 -4.10 -19.72
C ARG A 384 19.78 -2.70 -19.82
N LEU A 385 19.62 -2.02 -20.96
CA LEU A 385 20.10 -0.65 -21.14
C LEU A 385 19.40 0.33 -20.22
N LEU A 386 18.09 0.19 -20.02
CA LEU A 386 17.33 1.00 -19.08
C LEU A 386 17.79 0.78 -17.64
N VAL A 387 17.92 -0.48 -17.22
CA VAL A 387 18.43 -0.84 -15.88
C VAL A 387 19.87 -0.34 -15.70
N ARG A 388 20.72 -0.44 -16.73
CA ARG A 388 22.08 0.13 -16.72
C ARG A 388 22.10 1.65 -16.72
N LEU A 389 21.16 2.32 -17.37
CA LEU A 389 21.03 3.78 -17.34
C LEU A 389 20.58 4.24 -15.94
N MET A 390 19.62 3.53 -15.36
CA MET A 390 19.23 3.70 -13.96
C MET A 390 20.44 3.49 -13.05
N ALA A 391 21.33 2.54 -13.38
CA ALA A 391 22.55 2.23 -12.64
C ALA A 391 23.72 3.22 -12.81
N ARG A 392 23.98 3.71 -14.03
CA ARG A 392 25.17 4.52 -14.41
C ARG A 392 25.10 5.98 -13.97
N THR A 393 23.96 6.44 -13.50
CA THR A 393 23.75 7.84 -13.11
C THR A 393 24.35 8.16 -11.73
N ASP A 394 25.53 7.64 -11.41
CA ASP A 394 26.32 7.86 -10.17
C ASP A 394 25.61 7.45 -8.86
N LEU A 395 25.86 6.19 -8.49
CA LEU A 395 24.97 5.37 -7.68
C LEU A 395 25.70 4.16 -7.08
N THR A 396 27.01 4.28 -6.90
CA THR A 396 27.87 3.10 -6.71
C THR A 396 28.69 3.25 -5.45
N ARG A 397 28.09 2.86 -4.32
CA ARG A 397 28.69 2.31 -3.10
C ARG A 397 27.55 1.99 -2.12
N TRP A 398 27.10 0.73 -2.11
CA TRP A 398 26.23 0.14 -1.07
C TRP A 398 25.19 1.06 -0.42
N ARG A 399 24.09 1.37 -1.11
CA ARG A 399 22.84 1.83 -0.47
C ARG A 399 21.67 1.33 -1.29
N LEU A 400 20.72 0.61 -0.66
CA LEU A 400 19.31 0.80 -1.00
C LEU A 400 19.11 2.31 -1.00
N ARG A 401 19.02 2.93 -2.18
CA ARG A 401 19.12 4.38 -2.32
C ARG A 401 18.00 5.10 -1.58
N SER A 402 18.31 6.37 -1.36
CA SER A 402 17.45 7.48 -0.96
C SER A 402 16.16 7.68 -1.76
N ASP A 403 16.06 7.11 -2.95
CA ASP A 403 15.12 7.57 -3.97
C ASP A 403 14.71 6.51 -4.98
N ALA A 404 15.06 5.25 -4.77
CA ALA A 404 14.79 4.21 -5.75
C ALA A 404 14.40 2.89 -5.04
N CYS A 405 13.21 2.38 -5.38
CA CYS A 405 12.62 1.18 -4.78
C CYS A 405 12.64 0.02 -5.78
N PRO A 406 13.64 -0.87 -5.77
CA PRO A 406 13.48 -2.13 -6.48
C PRO A 406 12.35 -2.92 -5.80
N THR A 407 11.59 -3.67 -6.59
CA THR A 407 10.64 -4.65 -6.06
C THR A 407 11.45 -5.76 -5.40
N MET A 408 11.24 -6.03 -4.11
CA MET A 408 11.83 -7.19 -3.43
C MET A 408 10.91 -8.41 -3.62
N ILE A 409 11.39 -9.43 -4.32
CA ILE A 409 10.63 -10.63 -4.66
C ILE A 409 11.11 -11.76 -3.74
N HIS A 410 10.24 -12.27 -2.87
CA HIS A 410 10.57 -13.39 -1.98
C HIS A 410 10.90 -14.66 -2.78
N THR A 411 11.85 -15.48 -2.33
CA THR A 411 12.21 -16.73 -3.02
C THR A 411 11.09 -17.76 -3.08
N GLY A 412 10.09 -17.65 -2.19
CA GLY A 412 8.88 -18.48 -2.21
C GLY A 412 7.80 -18.01 -3.19
N HIS A 413 7.93 -16.82 -3.79
CA HIS A 413 6.92 -16.22 -4.66
C HIS A 413 6.39 -17.22 -5.73
N PRO A 414 5.07 -17.32 -5.98
CA PRO A 414 4.47 -18.34 -6.85
C PRO A 414 5.06 -18.42 -8.27
N ALA A 415 5.44 -17.28 -8.85
CA ALA A 415 6.12 -17.21 -10.15
C ALA A 415 7.48 -17.93 -10.19
N LEU A 416 8.08 -18.24 -9.03
CA LEU A 416 9.39 -18.88 -8.90
C LEU A 416 9.29 -20.35 -8.51
N THR A 417 8.11 -20.89 -8.19
CA THR A 417 7.95 -22.25 -7.62
C THR A 417 8.63 -23.34 -8.47
N GLY A 418 8.56 -23.24 -9.80
CA GLY A 418 9.16 -24.22 -10.73
C GLY A 418 10.69 -24.14 -10.92
N VAL A 419 11.37 -23.19 -10.27
CA VAL A 419 12.84 -23.03 -10.40
C VAL A 419 13.54 -23.80 -9.28
N ALA A 420 14.39 -24.77 -9.64
CA ALA A 420 15.23 -25.48 -8.67
C ALA A 420 16.40 -24.60 -8.18
N PRO A 421 16.90 -24.79 -6.93
CA PRO A 421 18.10 -24.11 -6.47
C PRO A 421 19.32 -24.53 -7.32
N ASP A 422 20.21 -23.57 -7.62
CA ASP A 422 21.45 -23.86 -8.34
C ASP A 422 22.50 -24.47 -7.41
N THR A 423 22.49 -25.80 -7.29
CA THR A 423 23.45 -26.56 -6.48
C THR A 423 24.83 -26.69 -7.13
N SER A 424 24.99 -26.25 -8.39
CA SER A 424 26.25 -26.33 -9.12
C SER A 424 27.20 -25.16 -8.81
N ALA A 425 26.68 -24.10 -8.17
CA ALA A 425 27.46 -22.97 -7.72
C ALA A 425 28.30 -23.36 -6.48
N THR A 426 29.57 -23.69 -6.69
CA THR A 426 30.49 -24.02 -5.59
C THR A 426 30.82 -22.78 -4.73
N PRO A 427 30.91 -22.91 -3.39
CA PRO A 427 31.32 -21.83 -2.49
C PRO A 427 32.78 -21.37 -2.65
N ASP A 428 33.58 -22.06 -3.46
CA ASP A 428 35.01 -21.83 -3.55
C ASP A 428 35.33 -20.47 -4.17
N GLY A 429 36.15 -19.70 -3.45
CA GLY A 429 36.46 -18.28 -3.63
C GLY A 429 37.14 -17.85 -4.94
N SER A 430 36.90 -18.55 -6.04
CA SER A 430 37.15 -18.07 -7.39
C SER A 430 36.15 -16.95 -7.77
N ALA A 431 36.54 -16.10 -8.73
CA ALA A 431 35.79 -14.93 -9.16
C ALA A 431 34.38 -15.23 -9.74
N THR A 432 34.00 -16.50 -9.87
CA THR A 432 32.69 -16.98 -10.32
C THR A 432 31.81 -17.57 -9.19
N GLY A 433 32.26 -17.52 -7.93
CA GLY A 433 31.55 -18.06 -6.77
C GLY A 433 30.25 -17.34 -6.39
N LEU A 434 29.43 -18.02 -5.57
CA LEU A 434 28.19 -17.49 -5.00
C LEU A 434 28.38 -16.06 -4.47
N PRO A 435 27.41 -15.15 -4.69
CA PRO A 435 27.54 -13.79 -4.20
C PRO A 435 27.55 -13.80 -2.67
N ARG A 436 28.68 -13.41 -2.07
CA ARG A 436 28.77 -13.23 -0.63
C ARG A 436 27.81 -12.12 -0.20
N LEU A 437 26.83 -12.48 0.61
CA LEU A 437 25.99 -11.50 1.29
C LEU A 437 26.82 -10.83 2.40
N ARG A 438 26.88 -9.50 2.39
CA ARG A 438 27.58 -8.72 3.42
C ARG A 438 26.57 -8.05 4.34
N PRO A 439 26.88 -7.92 5.64
CA PRO A 439 26.02 -7.22 6.59
C PRO A 439 25.85 -5.74 6.21
N THR A 440 24.71 -5.17 6.63
CA THR A 440 24.41 -3.74 6.52
C THR A 440 24.29 -3.10 7.92
N PRO A 441 24.19 -1.76 8.03
CA PRO A 441 23.89 -1.11 9.31
C PRO A 441 22.56 -1.57 9.94
N ALA A 442 21.56 -1.90 9.12
CA ALA A 442 20.33 -2.54 9.57
C ALA A 442 20.61 -3.95 10.09
N THR A 443 20.43 -4.14 11.39
CA THR A 443 20.62 -5.45 12.05
C THR A 443 19.78 -6.53 11.38
N GLY A 444 20.39 -7.70 11.13
CA GLY A 444 19.71 -8.83 10.47
C GLY A 444 19.50 -8.66 8.97
N VAL A 445 19.91 -7.53 8.37
CA VAL A 445 19.85 -7.31 6.93
C VAL A 445 21.24 -7.52 6.32
N ARG A 446 21.30 -8.41 5.32
CA ARG A 446 22.49 -8.65 4.50
C ARG A 446 22.13 -8.41 3.05
N VAL A 447 23.04 -7.87 2.24
CA VAL A 447 22.81 -7.76 0.79
C VAL A 447 23.98 -8.32 0.00
N GLY A 448 23.79 -8.64 -1.26
CA GLY A 448 24.90 -9.13 -2.09
C GLY A 448 24.53 -9.24 -3.56
N GLY A 449 25.48 -9.75 -4.32
CA GLY A 449 25.39 -9.86 -5.78
C GLY A 449 25.80 -8.59 -6.51
N THR A 450 25.82 -8.68 -7.83
CA THR A 450 26.30 -7.61 -8.70
C THR A 450 25.14 -6.74 -9.17
N PHE A 451 25.13 -5.49 -8.70
CA PHE A 451 24.24 -4.47 -9.24
C PHE A 451 24.60 -4.17 -10.72
N PRO A 452 23.63 -3.89 -11.60
CA PRO A 452 22.19 -3.81 -11.33
C PRO A 452 21.41 -5.10 -11.55
N ASP A 453 22.08 -6.18 -11.96
CA ASP A 453 21.40 -7.35 -12.51
C ASP A 453 21.04 -8.41 -11.46
N ARG A 454 21.78 -8.50 -10.35
CA ARG A 454 21.71 -9.60 -9.35
C ARG A 454 21.68 -9.12 -7.89
N GLN A 455 20.93 -8.07 -7.57
CA GLN A 455 20.88 -7.61 -6.18
C GLN A 455 20.01 -8.57 -5.34
N LEU A 456 20.60 -9.14 -4.30
CA LEU A 456 19.95 -10.00 -3.31
C LEU A 456 19.91 -9.29 -1.97
N VAL A 457 18.81 -9.42 -1.26
CA VAL A 457 18.62 -8.91 0.10
C VAL A 457 18.17 -10.08 0.97
N ALA A 458 18.81 -10.29 2.11
CA ALA A 458 18.37 -11.25 3.11
C ALA A 458 17.93 -10.48 4.35
N ILE A 459 16.75 -10.83 4.89
CA ILE A 459 16.22 -10.33 6.16
C ILE A 459 16.04 -11.56 7.05
N GLY A 460 16.93 -11.73 8.02
CA GLY A 460 17.04 -13.01 8.74
C GLY A 460 17.46 -14.13 7.79
N ASP A 461 16.61 -15.17 7.71
CA ASP A 461 16.80 -16.35 6.87
C ASP A 461 16.07 -16.27 5.52
N ASP A 462 15.18 -15.27 5.36
CA ASP A 462 14.43 -15.07 4.14
C ASP A 462 15.27 -14.27 3.13
N VAL A 463 15.34 -14.76 1.89
CA VAL A 463 16.10 -14.14 0.80
C VAL A 463 15.15 -13.57 -0.26
N PHE A 464 15.47 -12.37 -0.72
CA PHE A 464 14.71 -11.59 -1.68
C PHE A 464 15.57 -11.24 -2.89
N LEU A 465 14.97 -11.33 -4.07
CA LEU A 465 15.51 -10.82 -5.33
C LEU A 465 15.03 -9.39 -5.54
N CYS A 466 15.96 -8.45 -5.69
CA CYS A 466 15.62 -7.09 -6.07
C CYS A 466 15.51 -6.98 -7.59
N SER A 467 14.35 -6.55 -8.08
CA SER A 467 14.13 -6.26 -9.49
C SER A 467 13.47 -4.89 -9.68
N TRP A 468 14.06 -4.03 -10.51
CA TRP A 468 13.49 -2.73 -10.90
C TRP A 468 12.28 -2.85 -11.80
N ASP A 469 12.20 -3.99 -12.46
CA ASP A 469 11.44 -4.15 -13.67
C ASP A 469 10.61 -5.43 -13.64
N GLN A 470 10.68 -6.12 -12.50
CA GLN A 470 10.00 -7.35 -12.12
C GLN A 470 10.22 -8.52 -13.08
N VAL A 471 11.22 -8.38 -13.95
CA VAL A 471 11.76 -9.46 -14.76
C VAL A 471 12.94 -10.05 -14.00
N VAL A 472 12.89 -11.36 -13.80
CA VAL A 472 13.92 -12.15 -13.12
C VAL A 472 14.28 -13.32 -14.00
N SER A 473 15.58 -13.58 -14.18
CA SER A 473 16.03 -14.76 -14.93
C SER A 473 15.89 -16.02 -14.06
N SER A 474 15.70 -17.18 -14.69
CA SER A 474 15.71 -18.47 -14.00
C SER A 474 17.01 -18.70 -13.24
N ARG A 475 18.13 -18.20 -13.76
CA ARG A 475 19.43 -18.30 -13.11
C ARG A 475 19.50 -17.49 -11.82
N ASP A 476 19.04 -16.24 -11.83
CA ASP A 476 19.07 -15.40 -10.63
C ASP A 476 18.09 -15.94 -9.57
N ALA A 477 16.94 -16.46 -10.01
CA ALA A 477 15.99 -17.16 -9.14
C ALA A 477 16.58 -18.42 -8.49
N ALA A 478 17.24 -19.28 -9.28
CA ALA A 478 17.90 -20.49 -8.79
C ALA A 478 19.01 -20.17 -7.78
N LEU A 479 19.79 -19.12 -8.05
CA LEU A 479 20.83 -18.62 -7.15
C LEU A 479 20.27 -18.11 -5.82
N ALA A 480 19.20 -17.31 -5.85
CA ALA A 480 18.56 -16.80 -4.64
C ALA A 480 17.99 -17.94 -3.79
N LYS A 481 17.37 -18.94 -4.41
CA LYS A 481 16.87 -20.14 -3.72
C LYS A 481 17.99 -20.97 -3.10
N HIS A 482 19.12 -21.12 -3.80
CA HIS A 482 20.29 -21.80 -3.24
C HIS A 482 20.78 -21.06 -1.98
N LEU A 483 20.91 -19.73 -2.03
CA LEU A 483 21.29 -18.94 -0.86
C LEU A 483 20.28 -19.03 0.29
N ALA A 484 18.98 -19.04 0.00
CA ALA A 484 17.94 -19.26 1.00
C ALA A 484 18.11 -20.63 1.68
N SER A 485 18.39 -21.69 0.92
CA SER A 485 18.62 -23.02 1.50
C SER A 485 19.86 -23.08 2.40
N LEU A 486 20.93 -22.38 2.04
CA LEU A 486 22.14 -22.31 2.87
C LEU A 486 21.89 -21.57 4.19
N GLN A 487 21.08 -20.51 4.16
CA GLN A 487 20.70 -19.78 5.37
C GLN A 487 19.81 -20.61 6.29
N GLY A 488 18.81 -21.30 5.72
CA GLY A 488 17.94 -22.20 6.49
C GLY A 488 18.67 -23.40 7.09
N ALA A 489 19.75 -23.89 6.45
CA ALA A 489 20.57 -24.98 6.97
C ALA A 489 21.47 -24.57 8.15
N THR A 490 21.81 -23.28 8.28
CA THR A 490 22.64 -22.77 9.39
C THR A 490 21.86 -22.48 10.68
N ALA A 491 20.54 -22.57 10.67
CA ALA A 491 19.75 -22.44 11.89
C ALA A 491 19.80 -23.75 12.69
N PRO A 492 20.25 -23.75 13.96
CA PRO A 492 20.06 -24.91 14.82
C PRO A 492 18.55 -25.10 14.95
N ARG A 493 18.00 -26.14 14.32
CA ARG A 493 16.67 -26.61 14.65
C ARG A 493 16.68 -26.87 16.14
N LYS A 494 15.95 -26.08 16.92
CA LYS A 494 15.48 -26.52 18.22
C LYS A 494 14.52 -27.67 17.94
N GLU A 495 15.07 -28.85 17.69
CA GLU A 495 14.39 -30.09 17.98
C GLU A 495 14.09 -30.01 19.47
N LYS A 496 12.83 -29.67 19.80
CA LYS A 496 12.28 -30.11 21.07
C LYS A 496 12.47 -31.62 21.05
N PRO A 497 13.19 -32.22 22.00
CA PRO A 497 13.01 -33.63 22.26
C PRO A 497 11.51 -33.83 22.48
N ALA A 498 10.92 -34.73 21.71
CA ALA A 498 9.70 -35.36 22.14
C ALA A 498 10.11 -36.20 23.35
N ASP A 499 9.94 -35.62 24.54
CA ASP A 499 9.96 -36.38 25.78
C ASP A 499 8.51 -36.62 26.20
N ASP A 500 8.31 -37.86 26.67
CA ASP A 500 7.08 -38.59 27.00
C ASP A 500 6.06 -37.87 27.88
#